data_AF-A0A381UQN0-F1
#
_entry.id   AF-A0A381UQN0-F1
#
_cell.length_a   1.000
_cell.length_b   1.000
_cell.length_c   1.000
_cell.angle_alpha   90.00
_cell.angle_beta   90.00
_cell.angle_gamma   90.00
#
_symmetry.space_group_name_H-M   'P 1'
#
loop_
_entity.id
_entity.type
_entity.pdbx_description
1 polymer ?
#
loop_
_entity_poly.entity_id
_entity_poly.type
_entity_poly.pdbx_seq_one_letter_code
_entity_poly.pdbx_strand_id
1 'polypeptide(L)'
;MARNETNKLLEMIEEGILDPKEVVIMCVKYMSEDDVADMMDSNELSDRFHPADLEYDDGMDGDHDSAMASAGMGTDEDYGYYGEEY
;
A
#
# COMPACT_ATOMS: atom_id res chain seq x y z
N MET A 1 -9.63 10.86 37.46
CA MET A 1 -10.51 11.93 36.94
C MET A 1 -11.58 11.23 36.12
N ALA A 2 -12.86 11.40 36.45
CA ALA A 2 -13.95 10.73 35.71
C ALA A 2 -14.29 11.50 34.43
N ARG A 3 -14.61 10.81 33.33
CA ARG A 3 -14.97 11.41 32.04
C ARG A 3 -16.45 11.76 31.98
N ASN A 4 -16.94 12.58 32.92
CA ASN A 4 -18.38 12.83 33.15
C ASN A 4 -19.19 13.07 31.85
N GLU A 5 -18.77 14.00 30.99
CA GLU A 5 -19.49 14.29 29.74
C GLU A 5 -19.40 13.16 28.70
N THR A 6 -18.34 12.34 28.72
CA THR A 6 -18.24 11.14 27.85
C THR A 6 -19.17 10.04 28.33
N ASN A 7 -19.18 9.77 29.64
CA ASN A 7 -20.10 8.80 30.24
C ASN A 7 -21.54 9.18 29.92
N LYS A 8 -21.92 10.45 30.14
CA LYS A 8 -23.24 10.97 29.81
C LYS A 8 -23.61 10.85 28.33
N LEU A 9 -22.67 11.08 27.42
CA LEU A 9 -22.91 10.90 25.97
C LEU A 9 -23.14 9.42 25.62
N LEU A 10 -22.42 8.49 26.26
CA LEU A 10 -22.62 7.05 26.10
C LEU A 10 -23.95 6.59 26.71
N GLU A 11 -24.29 7.07 27.91
CA GLU A 11 -25.58 6.84 28.58
C GLU A 11 -26.75 7.26 27.66
N MET A 12 -26.67 8.42 27.00
CA MET A 12 -27.70 8.88 26.04
C MET A 12 -27.80 8.00 24.77
N ILE A 13 -26.75 7.26 24.41
CA ILE A 13 -26.78 6.27 23.31
C ILE A 13 -27.37 4.95 23.82
N GLU A 14 -26.98 4.49 25.02
CA GLU A 14 -27.48 3.27 25.66
C GLU A 14 -28.98 3.35 26.00
N GLU A 15 -29.47 4.53 26.39
CA GLU A 15 -30.90 4.83 26.59
C GLU A 15 -31.69 4.97 25.26
N GLY A 16 -31.01 4.98 24.11
CA GLY A 16 -31.63 5.13 22.80
C GLY A 16 -32.15 6.54 22.50
N ILE A 17 -31.66 7.56 23.21
CA ILE A 17 -32.00 8.98 22.98
C ILE A 17 -31.26 9.51 21.74
N LEU A 18 -30.07 8.99 21.46
CA LEU A 18 -29.23 9.32 20.31
C LEU A 18 -28.87 8.07 19.51
N ASP A 19 -28.92 8.16 18.18
CA ASP A 19 -28.40 7.10 17.31
C ASP A 19 -26.85 7.11 17.31
N PRO A 20 -26.17 5.96 17.45
CA PRO A 20 -24.71 5.90 17.49
C PRO A 20 -24.02 6.48 16.24
N LYS A 21 -24.61 6.29 15.05
CA LYS A 21 -24.05 6.77 13.79
C LYS A 21 -24.24 8.27 13.64
N GLU A 22 -25.35 8.83 14.11
CA GLU A 22 -25.51 10.29 14.20
C GLU A 22 -24.48 10.91 15.15
N VAL A 23 -24.19 10.29 16.30
CA VAL A 23 -23.14 10.77 17.21
C VAL A 23 -21.76 10.72 16.57
N VAL A 24 -21.39 9.63 15.88
CA VAL A 24 -20.13 9.55 15.13
C VAL A 24 -20.05 10.66 14.07
N ILE A 25 -21.12 10.91 13.32
CA ILE A 25 -21.17 11.99 12.32
C ILE A 25 -21.04 13.38 12.99
N MET A 26 -21.61 13.60 14.17
CA MET A 26 -21.45 14.85 14.92
C MET A 26 -20.02 15.04 15.43
N CYS A 27 -19.37 13.98 15.91
CA CYS A 27 -17.96 14.03 16.35
C CYS A 27 -17.01 14.33 15.17
N VAL A 28 -17.14 13.60 14.06
CA VAL A 28 -16.30 13.82 12.86
C VAL A 28 -16.48 15.23 12.29
N LYS A 29 -17.69 15.78 12.30
CA LYS A 29 -17.96 17.18 11.88
C LYS A 29 -17.45 18.26 12.84
N TYR A 30 -17.04 17.89 14.05
CA TYR A 30 -16.48 18.81 15.05
C TYR A 30 -14.94 18.82 15.03
N MET A 31 -14.33 17.71 14.60
CA MET A 31 -12.89 17.57 14.39
C MET A 31 -12.43 18.32 13.13
N SER A 32 -11.14 18.66 13.05
CA SER A 32 -10.54 19.17 11.81
C SER A 32 -10.18 18.04 10.84
N GLU A 33 -9.96 18.36 9.56
CA GLU A 33 -9.47 17.40 8.57
C GLU A 33 -8.14 16.76 9.00
N ASP A 34 -7.27 17.52 9.67
CA ASP A 34 -5.99 17.02 10.21
C ASP A 34 -6.23 16.01 11.36
N ASP A 35 -7.14 16.31 12.31
CA ASP A 35 -7.52 15.37 13.38
C ASP A 35 -8.15 14.07 12.84
N VAL A 36 -8.92 14.18 11.75
CA VAL A 36 -9.57 13.03 11.09
C VAL A 36 -8.55 12.20 10.30
N ALA A 37 -7.59 12.83 9.63
CA ALA A 37 -6.49 12.14 8.96
C ALA A 37 -5.60 11.38 9.96
N ASP A 38 -5.19 12.03 11.07
CA ASP A 38 -4.42 11.39 12.14
C ASP A 38 -5.20 10.22 12.77
N MET A 39 -6.53 10.34 12.92
CA MET A 39 -7.39 9.24 13.39
C MET A 39 -7.43 8.08 12.39
N MET A 40 -7.51 8.34 11.08
CA MET A 40 -7.52 7.30 10.05
C MET A 40 -6.16 6.58 9.96
N ASP A 41 -5.05 7.32 9.93
CA ASP A 41 -3.70 6.74 9.94
C ASP A 41 -3.44 5.91 11.22
N SER A 42 -3.87 6.40 12.39
CA SER A 42 -3.70 5.70 13.68
C SER A 42 -4.49 4.37 13.80
N ASN A 43 -5.42 4.10 12.88
CA ASN A 43 -6.20 2.86 12.83
C ASN A 43 -5.94 2.06 11.54
N GLU A 44 -4.90 2.42 10.77
CA GLU A 44 -4.54 1.81 9.47
C GLU A 44 -5.66 1.90 8.40
N LEU A 45 -6.59 2.87 8.54
CA LEU A 45 -7.78 3.03 7.70
C LEU A 45 -7.58 3.90 6.45
N SER A 46 -6.40 4.47 6.24
CA SER A 46 -6.12 5.36 5.10
C SER A 46 -5.50 4.61 3.92
N ASP A 47 -5.61 5.23 2.73
CA ASP A 47 -5.09 4.70 1.45
C ASP A 47 -3.57 4.41 1.48
N ARG A 48 -2.84 4.94 2.48
CA ARG A 48 -1.42 4.64 2.73
C ARG A 48 -1.18 3.19 3.17
N PHE A 49 -2.12 2.61 3.92
CA PHE A 49 -2.08 1.23 4.42
C PHE A 49 -2.87 0.27 3.52
N HIS A 50 -3.83 0.81 2.78
CA HIS A 50 -4.63 0.07 1.79
C HIS A 50 -4.51 0.67 0.38
N PRO A 51 -3.31 0.65 -0.24
CA PRO A 51 -3.14 1.03 -1.64
C PRO A 51 -3.81 -0.04 -2.52
N ALA A 52 -5.06 0.24 -2.92
CA ALA A 52 -5.95 -0.70 -3.61
C ALA A 52 -5.41 -1.21 -4.96
N ASP A 53 -4.41 -0.53 -5.54
CA ASP A 53 -3.85 -0.76 -6.86
C ASP A 53 -2.43 -1.36 -6.84
N LEU A 54 -1.95 -1.88 -5.70
CA LEU A 54 -0.76 -2.75 -5.68
C LEU A 54 -1.11 -4.16 -6.17
N GLU A 55 -1.41 -4.25 -7.47
CA GLU A 55 -1.35 -5.48 -8.24
C GLU A 55 0.08 -6.05 -8.11
N TYR A 56 0.22 -7.10 -7.29
CA TYR A 56 1.50 -7.77 -7.09
C TYR A 56 1.79 -8.58 -8.35
N ASP A 57 2.56 -7.99 -9.26
CA ASP A 57 2.91 -8.57 -10.56
C ASP A 57 3.84 -9.79 -10.37
N ASP A 58 3.23 -10.92 -10.05
CA ASP A 58 3.82 -12.26 -10.07
C ASP A 58 4.05 -12.74 -11.53
N GLY A 59 3.84 -11.87 -12.53
CA GLY A 59 4.10 -12.07 -13.96
C GLY A 59 5.58 -12.13 -14.34
N MET A 60 6.49 -12.26 -13.37
CA MET A 60 7.80 -12.87 -13.57
C MET A 60 7.64 -14.40 -13.74
N ASP A 61 6.88 -14.81 -14.76
CA ASP A 61 6.57 -16.22 -15.07
C ASP A 61 7.80 -17.02 -15.54
N GLY A 62 8.89 -16.31 -15.83
CA GLY A 62 10.23 -16.86 -15.99
C GLY A 62 10.40 -17.56 -17.33
N ASP A 63 10.25 -16.82 -18.43
CA ASP A 63 10.49 -17.26 -19.80
C ASP A 63 11.97 -17.63 -20.04
N HIS A 64 12.35 -18.80 -19.52
CA HIS A 64 13.69 -19.39 -19.57
C HIS A 64 14.28 -19.46 -21.00
N ASP A 65 13.43 -19.42 -22.02
CA ASP A 65 13.80 -19.35 -23.45
C ASP A 65 14.66 -18.11 -23.79
N SER A 66 14.50 -17.00 -23.06
CA SER A 66 15.33 -15.80 -23.20
C SER A 66 16.82 -16.06 -22.92
N ALA A 67 17.18 -17.12 -22.18
CA ALA A 67 18.56 -17.55 -21.97
C ALA A 67 19.16 -18.37 -23.12
N MET A 68 18.34 -18.96 -24.00
CA MET A 68 18.80 -19.78 -25.14
C MET A 68 19.00 -18.98 -26.44
N ALA A 69 18.44 -17.76 -26.54
CA ALA A 69 18.47 -16.94 -27.75
C ALA A 69 19.88 -16.48 -28.22
N SER A 70 20.92 -16.69 -27.40
CA SER A 70 22.29 -16.20 -27.64
C SER A 70 23.35 -17.31 -27.81
N ALA A 71 22.95 -18.59 -27.77
CA ALA A 71 23.87 -19.71 -27.57
C ALA A 71 24.20 -20.57 -28.82
N GLY A 72 23.86 -20.13 -30.05
CA GLY A 72 24.30 -20.88 -31.24
C GLY A 72 23.84 -20.39 -32.61
N MET A 73 24.69 -19.60 -33.29
CA MET A 73 24.94 -19.59 -34.74
C MET A 73 26.28 -18.87 -35.01
N GLY A 74 27.15 -19.43 -35.88
CA GLY A 74 28.44 -18.83 -36.28
C GLY A 74 29.64 -19.37 -35.49
N THR A 75 30.20 -20.53 -35.83
CA THR A 75 31.21 -20.79 -36.91
C THR A 75 32.64 -20.32 -36.60
N ASP A 76 33.35 -21.13 -35.81
CA ASP A 76 34.73 -21.66 -35.99
C ASP A 76 35.85 -21.01 -36.85
N GLU A 77 35.63 -19.97 -37.65
CA GLU A 77 36.66 -19.25 -38.44
C GLU A 77 36.51 -17.73 -38.18
N ASP A 78 37.51 -16.94 -37.79
CA ASP A 78 38.96 -17.01 -38.04
C ASP A 78 39.86 -16.99 -36.77
N TYR A 79 40.66 -18.05 -36.56
CA TYR A 79 41.76 -18.04 -35.57
C TYR A 79 43.09 -17.57 -36.20
N GLY A 80 43.14 -16.32 -36.67
CA GLY A 80 44.31 -15.71 -37.31
C GLY A 80 45.43 -15.33 -36.32
N TYR A 81 46.69 -15.68 -36.61
CA TYR A 81 47.77 -15.73 -35.62
C TYR A 81 48.99 -14.75 -36.05
N TYR A 82 49.62 -13.90 -35.14
CA TYR A 82 50.88 -12.99 -35.14
C TYR A 82 51.21 -12.18 -36.43
N GLY A 83 51.26 -10.87 -36.25
CA GLY A 83 52.19 -9.96 -36.93
C GLY A 83 52.65 -8.88 -35.94
N GLU A 84 53.97 -8.66 -35.83
CA GLU A 84 54.59 -7.71 -34.90
C GLU A 84 54.95 -6.36 -35.57
N GLU A 85 55.38 -5.39 -34.75
CA GLU A 85 56.03 -4.10 -35.11
C GLU A 85 55.15 -3.06 -35.87
N TYR A 86 55.23 -1.74 -35.65
CA TYR A 86 56.09 -0.90 -34.79
C TYR A 86 55.27 0.04 -33.89
#